data_AF-A0AAU5WVN1-F1
#
_entry.id   AF-A0AAU5WVN1-F1
#
_cell.length_a   1.000
_cell.length_b   1.000
_cell.length_c   1.000
_cell.angle_alpha   90.00
_cell.angle_beta   90.00
_cell.angle_gamma   90.00
#
_symmetry.space_group_name_H-M   'P 1'
#
loop_
_entity.id
_entity.type
_entity.pdbx_description
1 polymer ?
#
loop_
_entity_poly.entity_id
_entity_poly.type
_entity_poly.pdbx_seq_one_letter_code
_entity_poly.pdbx_strand_id
1 'polypeptide(L)'
;MTSRRNPSEVAERLHLPPEAAARVRGLDGETPPEPRLPPYAEAPALLDRLAVAPRDAAEILAGWPSGDWPPELGWLLGKVVAAVRADLGGAAWLVPGPSLPRDRGPAWRHFYVYAYLALLNDVRAYHARHGVPDDVSWTTLADLGRNLAIDRRMNGEGWPVMLQWLTLHVRGGIYELGRLQFQRRQTPESRALALHIPRSGPLTPRACDTSFAWAREFFPRHFPDEPYDEVTCGSWLLDPTLAEYLPADSNILRFQRRFELLPGGEDGTEDFLRFVFGTLATPLDELTARTSLQRAGLAHLRAGGRWLNRKGRIALNGRP
;
A
#
# COMPACT_ATOMS: atom_id res chain seq x y z
N MET A 1 -17.22 -24.41 23.62
CA MET A 1 -18.11 -24.38 22.44
C MET A 1 -18.24 -22.93 21.98
N THR A 2 -17.33 -22.47 21.12
CA THR A 2 -17.48 -21.17 20.44
C THR A 2 -18.60 -21.34 19.42
N SER A 3 -19.74 -20.69 19.68
CA SER A 3 -20.87 -20.69 18.74
C SER A 3 -20.40 -20.21 17.38
N ARG A 4 -20.68 -21.00 16.33
CA ARG A 4 -20.43 -20.63 14.93
C ARG A 4 -21.28 -19.40 14.62
N ARG A 5 -20.69 -18.21 14.63
CA ARG A 5 -21.41 -16.97 14.29
C ARG A 5 -21.74 -16.96 12.80
N ASN A 6 -22.99 -16.65 12.47
CA ASN A 6 -23.45 -16.50 11.09
C ASN A 6 -22.91 -15.17 10.51
N PRO A 7 -22.19 -15.17 9.37
CA PRO A 7 -21.67 -13.96 8.75
C PRO A 7 -22.73 -12.88 8.46
N SER A 8 -23.97 -13.28 8.15
CA SER A 8 -25.08 -12.33 7.94
C SER A 8 -25.48 -11.63 9.24
N GLU A 9 -25.61 -12.37 10.33
CA GLU A 9 -25.91 -11.80 11.66
C GLU A 9 -24.79 -10.88 12.15
N VAL A 10 -23.54 -11.22 11.87
CA VAL A 10 -22.38 -10.35 12.16
C VAL A 10 -22.50 -9.03 11.41
N ALA A 11 -22.79 -9.06 10.10
CA ALA A 11 -22.90 -7.85 9.30
C ALA A 11 -24.07 -6.94 9.76
N GLU A 12 -25.20 -7.56 10.15
CA GLU A 12 -26.37 -6.85 10.70
C GLU A 12 -26.06 -6.20 12.04
N ARG A 13 -25.44 -6.92 12.98
CA ARG A 13 -25.04 -6.41 14.30
C ARG A 13 -23.97 -5.33 14.21
N LEU A 14 -23.10 -5.41 13.22
CA LEU A 14 -22.14 -4.36 12.90
C LEU A 14 -22.77 -3.21 12.11
N HIS A 15 -24.06 -3.27 11.76
CA HIS A 15 -24.77 -2.25 10.98
C HIS A 15 -23.98 -1.81 9.74
N LEU A 16 -23.48 -2.79 8.97
CA LEU A 16 -22.67 -2.53 7.77
C LEU A 16 -23.57 -2.24 6.56
N PRO A 17 -23.16 -1.33 5.64
CA PRO A 17 -23.89 -1.11 4.40
C PRO A 17 -23.92 -2.38 3.53
N PRO A 18 -24.88 -2.50 2.58
CA PRO A 18 -25.11 -3.75 1.83
C PRO A 18 -23.88 -4.33 1.13
N GLU A 19 -23.02 -3.47 0.56
CA GLU A 19 -21.78 -3.89 -0.10
C GLU A 19 -20.77 -4.51 0.90
N ALA A 20 -20.56 -3.85 2.04
CA ALA A 20 -19.73 -4.35 3.12
C ALA A 20 -20.30 -5.65 3.71
N ALA A 21 -21.62 -5.75 3.88
CA ALA A 21 -22.29 -6.96 4.34
C ALA A 21 -22.10 -8.13 3.37
N ALA A 22 -22.16 -7.89 2.05
CA ALA A 22 -21.85 -8.90 1.04
C ALA A 22 -20.42 -9.42 1.15
N ARG A 23 -19.47 -8.53 1.44
CA ARG A 23 -18.07 -8.91 1.66
C ARG A 23 -17.89 -9.76 2.91
N VAL A 24 -18.58 -9.46 4.01
CA VAL A 24 -18.57 -10.30 5.23
C VAL A 24 -19.10 -11.69 4.94
N ARG A 25 -20.19 -11.82 4.17
CA ARG A 25 -20.72 -13.13 3.75
C ARG A 25 -19.73 -13.93 2.92
N GLY A 26 -18.88 -13.28 2.14
CA GLY A 26 -17.79 -13.92 1.39
C GLY A 26 -16.65 -14.47 2.25
N LEU A 27 -16.59 -14.14 3.54
CA LEU A 27 -15.59 -14.66 4.49
C LEU A 27 -16.08 -15.93 5.23
N ASP A 28 -17.09 -16.62 4.67
CA ASP A 28 -17.62 -17.86 5.25
C ASP A 28 -16.56 -18.98 5.29
N GLY A 29 -16.73 -19.94 6.21
CA GLY A 29 -15.79 -21.03 6.48
C GLY A 29 -15.60 -21.27 7.98
N GLU A 30 -14.64 -22.12 8.34
CA GLU A 30 -14.35 -22.43 9.75
C GLU A 30 -14.04 -21.19 10.59
N THR A 31 -14.35 -21.26 11.88
CA THR A 31 -14.03 -20.17 12.81
C THR A 31 -12.51 -20.13 12.95
N PRO A 32 -11.85 -19.04 12.53
CA PRO A 32 -10.41 -18.97 12.59
C PRO A 32 -9.95 -18.89 14.06
N PRO A 33 -8.72 -19.34 14.36
CA PRO A 33 -8.13 -19.07 15.67
C PRO A 33 -8.09 -17.57 15.92
N GLU A 34 -8.14 -17.17 17.19
CA GLU A 34 -8.05 -15.75 17.56
C GLU A 34 -6.81 -15.10 16.95
N PRO A 35 -6.94 -13.86 16.42
CA PRO A 35 -5.80 -13.09 15.92
C PRO A 35 -4.72 -12.99 16.99
N ARG A 36 -3.49 -13.36 16.63
CA ARG A 36 -2.34 -13.23 17.53
C ARG A 36 -1.73 -11.84 17.35
N LEU A 37 -2.30 -10.88 18.06
CA LEU A 37 -1.72 -9.55 18.16
C LEU A 37 -0.46 -9.58 19.04
N PRO A 38 0.50 -8.67 18.80
CA PRO A 38 1.59 -8.46 19.74
C PRO A 38 1.04 -8.04 21.12
N PRO A 39 1.74 -8.32 22.22
CA PRO A 39 1.35 -7.82 23.53
C PRO A 39 1.20 -6.29 23.52
N TYR A 40 0.18 -5.76 24.20
CA TYR A 40 -0.06 -4.31 24.27
C TYR A 40 1.17 -3.52 24.75
N ALA A 41 1.91 -4.08 25.71
CA ALA A 41 3.12 -3.47 26.24
C ALA A 41 4.23 -3.27 25.19
N GLU A 42 4.25 -4.06 24.12
CA GLU A 42 5.23 -3.97 23.03
C GLU A 42 4.73 -3.09 21.87
N ALA A 43 3.42 -2.82 21.82
CA ALA A 43 2.79 -2.11 20.72
C ALA A 43 3.40 -0.72 20.43
N PRO A 44 3.74 0.14 21.42
CA PRO A 44 4.34 1.44 21.14
C PRO A 44 5.66 1.35 20.37
N ALA A 45 6.58 0.48 20.81
CA ALA A 45 7.88 0.29 20.16
C ALA A 45 7.73 -0.32 18.76
N LEU A 46 6.76 -1.22 18.60
CA LEU A 46 6.47 -1.83 17.32
C LEU A 46 5.89 -0.82 16.31
N LEU A 47 4.97 0.04 16.75
CA LEU A 47 4.38 1.09 15.92
C LEU A 47 5.43 2.10 15.47
N ASP A 48 6.36 2.48 16.35
CA ASP A 48 7.52 3.32 16.00
C ASP A 48 8.40 2.64 14.94
N ARG A 49 8.70 1.35 15.09
CA ARG A 49 9.45 0.56 14.10
C ARG A 49 8.74 0.47 12.74
N LEU A 50 7.41 0.53 12.73
CA LEU A 50 6.58 0.57 11.52
C LEU A 50 6.39 2.00 10.99
N ALA A 51 7.18 2.96 11.49
CA ALA A 51 7.16 4.37 11.12
C ALA A 51 5.80 5.06 11.30
N VAL A 52 4.97 4.56 12.23
CA VAL A 52 3.67 5.15 12.54
C VAL A 52 3.87 6.43 13.33
N ALA A 53 3.28 7.54 12.87
CA ALA A 53 3.44 8.83 13.54
C ALA A 53 2.84 8.80 14.96
N PRO A 54 3.41 9.55 15.94
CA PRO A 54 2.98 9.47 17.35
C PRO A 54 1.48 9.70 17.57
N ARG A 55 0.85 10.59 16.78
CA ARG A 55 -0.59 10.85 16.86
C ARG A 55 -1.42 9.64 16.41
N ASP A 56 -1.02 8.99 15.32
CA ASP A 56 -1.66 7.78 14.82
C ASP A 56 -1.46 6.62 15.81
N ALA A 57 -0.25 6.48 16.36
CA ALA A 57 0.06 5.48 17.37
C ALA A 57 -0.82 5.65 18.62
N ALA A 58 -1.02 6.89 19.10
CA ALA A 58 -1.89 7.15 20.24
C ALA A 58 -3.35 6.73 19.97
N GLU A 59 -3.88 6.99 18.76
CA GLU A 59 -5.22 6.54 18.37
C GLU A 59 -5.32 5.01 18.28
N ILE A 60 -4.30 4.35 17.70
CA ILE A 60 -4.23 2.88 17.62
C ILE A 60 -4.18 2.26 19.02
N LEU A 61 -3.39 2.84 19.94
CA LEU A 61 -3.31 2.36 21.31
C LEU A 61 -4.61 2.58 22.09
N ALA A 62 -5.32 3.67 21.83
CA ALA A 62 -6.64 3.94 22.42
C ALA A 62 -7.74 3.01 21.88
N GLY A 63 -7.61 2.54 20.64
CA GLY A 63 -8.55 1.62 19.99
C GLY A 63 -8.20 0.14 20.15
N TRP A 64 -7.16 -0.19 20.91
CA TRP A 64 -6.57 -1.53 20.94
C TRP A 64 -7.59 -2.62 21.28
N PRO A 65 -7.55 -3.79 20.60
CA PRO A 65 -8.44 -4.91 20.89
C PRO A 65 -8.42 -5.29 22.37
N SER A 66 -9.58 -5.18 23.01
CA SER A 66 -9.81 -5.44 24.44
C SER A 66 -11.26 -5.92 24.68
N GLY A 67 -11.64 -6.15 25.93
CA GLY A 67 -12.97 -6.66 26.29
C GLY A 67 -14.15 -5.77 25.86
N ASP A 68 -13.90 -4.50 25.55
CA ASP A 68 -14.94 -3.53 25.15
C ASP A 68 -15.26 -3.57 23.64
N TRP A 69 -14.52 -4.36 22.86
CA TRP A 69 -14.84 -4.53 21.44
C TRP A 69 -16.18 -5.23 21.26
N PRO A 70 -17.01 -4.81 20.28
CA PRO A 70 -18.12 -5.63 19.82
C PRO A 70 -17.58 -7.02 19.48
N PRO A 71 -18.14 -8.10 20.05
CA PRO A 71 -17.62 -9.43 19.80
C PRO A 71 -17.57 -9.78 18.30
N GLU A 72 -18.53 -9.27 17.53
CA GLU A 72 -18.62 -9.36 16.07
C GLU A 72 -17.43 -8.72 15.35
N LEU A 73 -16.90 -7.61 15.88
CA LEU A 73 -15.71 -6.94 15.33
C LEU A 73 -14.46 -7.80 15.56
N GLY A 74 -14.33 -8.41 16.74
CA GLY A 74 -13.25 -9.37 17.03
C GLY A 74 -13.31 -10.62 16.13
N TRP A 75 -14.52 -11.14 15.88
CA TRP A 75 -14.72 -12.26 14.94
C TRP A 75 -14.34 -11.87 13.50
N LEU A 76 -14.75 -10.67 13.06
CA LEU A 76 -14.41 -10.17 11.74
C LEU A 76 -12.89 -10.01 11.59
N LEU A 77 -12.19 -9.53 12.62
CA LEU A 77 -10.73 -9.44 12.64
C LEU A 77 -10.10 -10.82 12.44
N GLY A 78 -10.57 -11.84 13.15
CA GLY A 78 -10.18 -13.24 12.95
C GLY A 78 -10.33 -13.69 11.50
N LYS A 79 -11.48 -13.42 10.90
CA LYS A 79 -11.78 -13.82 9.50
C LYS A 79 -10.89 -13.13 8.49
N VAL A 80 -10.69 -11.82 8.64
CA VAL A 80 -9.81 -11.04 7.77
C VAL A 80 -8.36 -11.53 7.88
N VAL A 81 -7.85 -11.73 9.10
CA VAL A 81 -6.49 -12.24 9.32
C VAL A 81 -6.32 -13.62 8.70
N ALA A 82 -7.29 -14.53 8.88
CA ALA A 82 -7.23 -15.86 8.30
C ALA A 82 -7.25 -15.84 6.76
N ALA A 83 -8.11 -15.00 6.16
CA ALA A 83 -8.20 -14.87 4.71
C ALA A 83 -6.89 -14.35 4.10
N VAL A 84 -6.26 -13.35 4.72
CA VAL A 84 -4.97 -12.83 4.25
C VAL A 84 -3.83 -13.82 4.49
N ARG A 85 -3.83 -14.52 5.63
CA ARG A 85 -2.83 -15.56 5.95
C ARG A 85 -2.89 -16.74 4.98
N ALA A 86 -4.09 -17.13 4.54
CA ALA A 86 -4.26 -18.22 3.57
C ALA A 86 -3.59 -17.93 2.23
N ASP A 87 -3.37 -16.66 1.91
CA ASP A 87 -2.70 -16.19 0.69
C ASP A 87 -1.27 -15.67 0.95
N LEU A 88 -0.61 -16.15 2.02
CA LEU A 88 0.78 -15.82 2.32
C LEU A 88 1.69 -16.24 1.14
N GLY A 89 2.49 -15.31 0.64
CA GLY A 89 3.31 -15.46 -0.56
C GLY A 89 2.64 -14.98 -1.85
N GLY A 90 1.34 -14.65 -1.81
CA GLY A 90 0.59 -14.05 -2.90
C GLY A 90 1.00 -12.60 -3.15
N ALA A 91 1.07 -12.22 -4.43
CA ALA A 91 1.50 -10.88 -4.87
C ALA A 91 0.45 -10.14 -5.71
N ALA A 92 -0.73 -10.72 -5.94
CA ALA A 92 -1.87 -10.01 -6.52
C ALA A 92 -2.51 -9.07 -5.47
N TRP A 93 -3.15 -7.99 -5.93
CA TRP A 93 -3.88 -7.09 -5.04
C TRP A 93 -5.06 -7.84 -4.40
N LEU A 94 -5.12 -7.83 -3.07
CA LEU A 94 -6.12 -8.57 -2.31
C LEU A 94 -6.86 -7.62 -1.39
N VAL A 95 -8.16 -7.47 -1.61
CA VAL A 95 -9.05 -6.75 -0.69
C VAL A 95 -9.30 -7.63 0.54
N PRO A 96 -8.80 -7.25 1.74
CA PRO A 96 -8.77 -8.15 2.90
C PRO A 96 -10.14 -8.37 3.55
N GLY A 97 -11.09 -7.44 3.39
CA GLY A 97 -12.37 -7.46 4.09
C GLY A 97 -13.28 -6.30 3.68
N PRO A 98 -14.40 -6.07 4.40
CA PRO A 98 -15.35 -5.01 4.11
C PRO A 98 -14.82 -3.60 4.42
N SER A 99 -15.38 -2.57 3.77
CA SER A 99 -15.24 -1.20 4.29
C SER A 99 -15.96 -1.08 5.64
N LEU A 100 -15.35 -0.36 6.59
CA LEU A 100 -15.89 -0.18 7.94
C LEU A 100 -16.17 1.31 8.23
N PRO A 101 -17.24 1.64 8.97
CA PRO A 101 -17.55 3.01 9.38
C PRO A 101 -16.43 3.64 10.22
N ARG A 102 -15.89 4.78 9.76
CA ARG A 102 -14.75 5.45 10.41
C ARG A 102 -15.13 6.27 11.65
N ASP A 103 -16.39 6.68 11.73
CA ASP A 103 -16.97 7.56 12.74
C ASP A 103 -17.24 6.86 14.08
N ARG A 104 -17.10 5.53 14.14
CA ARG A 104 -17.34 4.71 15.34
C ARG A 104 -16.15 4.60 16.29
N GLY A 105 -15.18 5.50 16.15
CA GLY A 105 -14.04 5.63 17.03
C GLY A 105 -12.80 4.81 16.62
N PRO A 106 -11.72 4.88 17.42
CA PRO A 106 -10.39 4.42 17.00
C PRO A 106 -10.29 2.93 16.70
N ALA A 107 -11.05 2.08 17.38
CA ALA A 107 -11.07 0.63 17.11
C ALA A 107 -11.52 0.31 15.67
N TRP A 108 -12.55 1.01 15.20
CA TRP A 108 -13.05 0.88 13.83
C TRP A 108 -12.13 1.58 12.85
N ARG A 109 -11.62 2.77 13.22
CA ARG A 109 -10.65 3.55 12.42
C ARG A 109 -9.41 2.74 12.04
N HIS A 110 -8.87 2.01 13.01
CA HIS A 110 -7.61 1.32 12.90
C HIS A 110 -7.77 -0.20 12.77
N PHE A 111 -8.97 -0.69 12.46
CA PHE A 111 -9.27 -2.13 12.39
C PHE A 111 -8.23 -2.92 11.58
N TYR A 112 -7.86 -2.40 10.40
CA TYR A 112 -6.91 -3.05 9.51
C TYR A 112 -5.45 -2.87 9.91
N VAL A 113 -5.14 -1.92 10.81
CA VAL A 113 -3.84 -1.87 11.48
C VAL A 113 -3.71 -3.10 12.37
N TYR A 114 -4.72 -3.45 13.17
CA TYR A 114 -4.66 -4.66 13.98
C TYR A 114 -4.56 -5.93 13.13
N ALA A 115 -5.26 -5.99 11.99
CA ALA A 115 -5.11 -7.11 11.05
C ALA A 115 -3.67 -7.22 10.53
N TYR A 116 -3.05 -6.08 10.19
CA TYR A 116 -1.65 -6.00 9.78
C TYR A 116 -0.70 -6.49 10.88
N LEU A 117 -0.88 -5.99 12.11
CA LEU A 117 -0.06 -6.35 13.27
C LEU A 117 -0.16 -7.84 13.60
N ALA A 118 -1.36 -8.44 13.47
CA ALA A 118 -1.59 -9.86 13.72
C ALA A 118 -0.88 -10.79 12.70
N LEU A 119 -0.50 -10.27 11.54
CA LEU A 119 0.20 -11.01 10.47
C LEU A 119 1.71 -10.76 10.46
N LEU A 120 2.23 -9.89 11.33
CA LEU A 120 3.66 -9.55 11.34
C LEU A 120 4.53 -10.78 11.56
N ASN A 121 4.19 -11.64 12.53
CA ASN A 121 4.98 -12.85 12.79
C ASN A 121 4.94 -13.81 11.59
N ASP A 122 3.79 -13.94 10.92
CA ASP A 122 3.63 -14.80 9.75
C ASP A 122 4.54 -14.34 8.60
N VAL A 123 4.48 -13.05 8.24
CA VAL A 123 5.28 -12.49 7.13
C VAL A 123 6.77 -12.41 7.47
N ARG A 124 7.11 -12.13 8.72
CA ARG A 124 8.50 -12.12 9.18
C ARG A 124 9.13 -13.51 9.11
N ALA A 125 8.38 -14.55 9.48
CA ALA A 125 8.82 -15.93 9.29
C ALA A 125 8.93 -16.30 7.80
N TYR A 126 8.00 -15.82 6.96
CA TYR A 126 8.07 -15.97 5.51
C TYR A 126 9.34 -15.35 4.91
N HIS A 127 9.62 -14.09 5.25
CA HIS A 127 10.83 -13.39 4.85
C HIS A 127 12.10 -14.14 5.28
N ALA A 128 12.16 -14.60 6.53
CA ALA A 128 13.30 -15.38 7.03
C ALA A 128 13.52 -16.69 6.24
N ARG A 129 12.44 -17.41 5.89
CA ARG A 129 12.52 -18.63 5.06
C ARG A 129 13.04 -18.35 3.65
N HIS A 130 12.73 -17.19 3.09
CA HIS A 130 13.28 -16.72 1.82
C HIS A 130 14.67 -16.06 1.94
N GLY A 131 15.23 -16.02 3.15
CA GLY A 131 16.53 -15.40 3.42
C GLY A 131 16.54 -13.87 3.23
N VAL A 132 15.37 -13.23 3.22
CA VAL A 132 15.25 -11.77 3.07
C VAL A 132 15.93 -11.08 4.27
N PRO A 133 16.83 -10.11 4.05
CA PRO A 133 17.49 -9.38 5.12
C PRO A 133 16.50 -8.71 6.09
N ASP A 134 16.87 -8.67 7.38
CA ASP A 134 16.00 -8.14 8.45
C ASP A 134 15.59 -6.69 8.20
N ASP A 135 16.55 -5.86 7.81
CA ASP A 135 16.41 -4.44 7.51
C ASP A 135 15.51 -4.20 6.29
N VAL A 136 15.65 -4.97 5.21
CA VAL A 136 14.77 -4.92 4.04
C VAL A 136 13.33 -5.26 4.45
N SER A 137 13.15 -6.30 5.25
CA SER A 137 11.82 -6.66 5.71
C SER A 137 11.19 -5.57 6.58
N TRP A 138 11.91 -4.98 7.53
CA TRP A 138 11.33 -3.93 8.38
C TRP A 138 11.09 -2.63 7.61
N THR A 139 11.99 -2.26 6.71
CA THR A 139 11.82 -1.10 5.82
C THR A 139 10.57 -1.26 4.95
N THR A 140 10.35 -2.46 4.43
CA THR A 140 9.14 -2.81 3.68
C THR A 140 7.89 -2.68 4.55
N LEU A 141 7.89 -3.28 5.74
CA LEU A 141 6.72 -3.27 6.63
C LEU A 141 6.39 -1.87 7.19
N ALA A 142 7.38 -0.98 7.27
CA ALA A 142 7.20 0.41 7.68
C ALA A 142 6.37 1.26 6.68
N ASP A 143 5.96 0.70 5.53
CA ASP A 143 5.00 1.37 4.64
C ASP A 143 3.63 1.58 5.30
N LEU A 144 3.32 0.83 6.37
CA LEU A 144 2.14 1.06 7.19
C LEU A 144 2.05 2.52 7.66
N GLY A 145 3.09 3.03 8.31
CA GLY A 145 3.11 4.41 8.81
C GLY A 145 2.96 5.45 7.71
N ARG A 146 3.59 5.21 6.55
CA ARG A 146 3.45 6.08 5.37
C ARG A 146 2.01 6.07 4.81
N ASN A 147 1.35 4.92 4.83
CA ASN A 147 -0.04 4.81 4.38
C ASN A 147 -0.99 5.60 5.29
N LEU A 148 -0.83 5.49 6.62
CA LEU A 148 -1.63 6.25 7.58
C LEU A 148 -1.40 7.77 7.43
N ALA A 149 -0.15 8.18 7.22
CA ALA A 149 0.19 9.58 7.00
C ALA A 149 -0.44 10.19 5.72
N ILE A 150 -0.73 9.37 4.69
CA ILE A 150 -1.42 9.83 3.48
C ILE A 150 -2.86 10.24 3.82
N ASP A 151 -3.62 9.39 4.51
CA ASP A 151 -4.97 9.74 4.94
C ASP A 151 -4.96 10.98 5.85
N ARG A 152 -3.96 11.08 6.74
CA ARG A 152 -3.90 12.20 7.69
C ARG A 152 -3.71 13.52 6.98
N ARG A 153 -2.95 13.49 5.90
CA ARG A 153 -2.79 14.65 5.04
C ARG A 153 -4.05 14.97 4.23
N MET A 154 -4.77 13.96 3.75
CA MET A 154 -5.91 14.15 2.85
C MET A 154 -7.21 14.49 3.57
N ASN A 155 -7.48 13.80 4.69
CA ASN A 155 -8.75 13.80 5.39
C ASN A 155 -8.61 14.21 6.87
N GLY A 156 -7.38 14.45 7.35
CA GLY A 156 -7.11 14.83 8.75
C GLY A 156 -7.00 13.64 9.74
N GLU A 157 -7.25 12.42 9.28
CA GLU A 157 -7.32 11.18 10.08
C GLU A 157 -6.21 10.18 9.73
N GLY A 158 -5.84 9.26 10.62
CA GLY A 158 -4.93 8.17 10.26
C GLY A 158 -5.65 6.91 9.81
N TRP A 159 -6.18 6.82 8.59
CA TRP A 159 -6.82 5.59 8.11
C TRP A 159 -5.94 4.83 7.09
N PRO A 160 -5.94 3.48 7.10
CA PRO A 160 -5.31 2.70 6.04
C PRO A 160 -6.12 2.77 4.74
N VAL A 161 -5.90 3.83 3.95
CA VAL A 161 -6.72 4.18 2.75
C VAL A 161 -6.63 3.14 1.65
N MET A 162 -5.50 2.45 1.54
CA MET A 162 -5.32 1.38 0.56
C MET A 162 -5.14 0.04 1.27
N LEU A 163 -6.23 -0.47 1.82
CA LEU A 163 -6.27 -1.76 2.52
C LEU A 163 -5.64 -2.89 1.70
N GLN A 164 -6.00 -2.95 0.41
CA GLN A 164 -5.49 -3.92 -0.55
C GLN A 164 -3.99 -3.78 -0.89
N TRP A 165 -3.43 -2.60 -0.69
CA TRP A 165 -2.00 -2.34 -0.86
C TRP A 165 -1.20 -2.88 0.33
N LEU A 166 -1.69 -2.63 1.54
CA LEU A 166 -1.03 -3.10 2.76
C LEU A 166 -1.01 -4.63 2.86
N THR A 167 -1.97 -5.35 2.23
CA THR A 167 -1.91 -6.81 2.18
C THR A 167 -0.72 -7.35 1.39
N LEU A 168 -0.15 -6.61 0.43
CA LEU A 168 1.07 -7.05 -0.28
C LEU A 168 2.25 -7.18 0.69
N HIS A 169 2.34 -6.30 1.68
CA HIS A 169 3.46 -6.24 2.63
C HIS A 169 3.41 -7.41 3.61
N VAL A 170 2.22 -7.68 4.18
CA VAL A 170 2.02 -8.79 5.13
C VAL A 170 1.82 -10.15 4.46
N ARG A 171 1.83 -10.21 3.12
CA ARG A 171 1.92 -11.47 2.36
C ARG A 171 3.31 -11.71 1.74
N GLY A 172 4.26 -10.79 1.87
CA GLY A 172 5.58 -10.92 1.24
C GLY A 172 5.55 -10.80 -0.29
N GLY A 173 4.57 -10.07 -0.82
CA GLY A 173 4.36 -9.81 -2.24
C GLY A 173 5.04 -8.55 -2.76
N ILE A 174 5.59 -7.70 -1.88
CA ILE A 174 6.29 -6.46 -2.23
C ILE A 174 7.48 -6.23 -1.31
N TYR A 175 8.54 -5.60 -1.83
CA TYR A 175 9.76 -5.26 -1.09
C TYR A 175 10.21 -3.83 -1.40
N GLU A 176 10.58 -3.07 -0.38
CA GLU A 176 11.25 -1.78 -0.52
C GLU A 176 12.76 -2.00 -0.64
N LEU A 177 13.32 -1.63 -1.80
CA LEU A 177 14.73 -1.78 -2.12
C LEU A 177 15.29 -0.39 -2.44
N GLY A 178 15.81 0.26 -1.40
CA GLY A 178 16.35 1.61 -1.50
C GLY A 178 15.25 2.66 -1.61
N ARG A 179 15.14 3.34 -2.75
CA ARG A 179 14.14 4.39 -2.97
C ARG A 179 12.83 3.85 -3.54
N LEU A 180 12.83 2.68 -4.15
CA LEU A 180 11.69 2.14 -4.89
C LEU A 180 11.15 0.88 -4.21
N GLN A 181 9.89 0.58 -4.48
CA GLN A 181 9.26 -0.67 -4.06
C GLN A 181 9.00 -1.55 -5.29
N PHE A 182 9.19 -2.85 -5.13
CA PHE A 182 9.04 -3.83 -6.20
C PHE A 182 8.09 -4.93 -5.75
N GLN A 183 6.95 -5.01 -6.42
CA GLN A 183 5.95 -6.04 -6.24
C GLN A 183 6.31 -7.23 -7.15
N ARG A 184 6.24 -8.44 -6.57
CA ARG A 184 6.44 -9.71 -7.28
C ARG A 184 5.38 -9.93 -8.35
N ARG A 185 5.56 -10.97 -9.17
CA ARG A 185 4.63 -11.32 -10.26
C ARG A 185 3.19 -11.46 -9.75
N GLN A 186 2.24 -10.80 -10.41
CA GLN A 186 0.82 -10.86 -9.99
C GLN A 186 0.14 -12.16 -10.42
N THR A 187 0.66 -12.81 -11.46
CA THR A 187 0.22 -14.12 -11.95
C THR A 187 1.45 -14.99 -12.24
N PRO A 188 1.31 -16.33 -12.29
CA PRO A 188 2.43 -17.22 -12.62
C PRO A 188 3.06 -16.95 -14.00
N GLU A 189 2.28 -16.44 -14.95
CA GLU A 189 2.71 -16.14 -16.32
C GLU A 189 3.44 -14.80 -16.41
N SER A 190 3.22 -13.90 -15.44
CA SER A 190 3.87 -12.60 -15.41
C SER A 190 5.36 -12.75 -15.07
N ARG A 191 6.20 -12.16 -15.91
CA ARG A 191 7.66 -12.10 -15.75
C ARG A 191 8.13 -10.69 -15.40
N ALA A 192 7.23 -9.88 -14.84
CA ALA A 192 7.47 -8.47 -14.55
C ALA A 192 7.44 -8.20 -13.04
N LEU A 193 8.42 -7.43 -12.58
CA LEU A 193 8.30 -6.74 -11.29
C LEU A 193 7.46 -5.47 -11.48
N ALA A 194 6.42 -5.28 -10.68
CA ALA A 194 5.67 -4.02 -10.69
C ALA A 194 6.34 -3.03 -9.73
N LEU A 195 6.83 -1.92 -10.27
CA LEU A 195 7.52 -0.86 -9.54
C LEU A 195 6.53 0.17 -9.00
N HIS A 196 6.75 0.52 -7.73
CA HIS A 196 5.98 1.50 -6.99
C HIS A 196 6.90 2.54 -6.34
N ILE A 197 6.37 3.73 -6.12
CA ILE A 197 7.15 4.90 -5.70
C ILE A 197 6.62 5.39 -4.35
N PRO A 198 7.22 4.97 -3.22
CA PRO A 198 6.80 5.46 -1.92
C PRO A 198 7.10 6.95 -1.76
N ARG A 199 6.38 7.63 -0.87
CA ARG A 199 6.58 9.05 -0.57
C ARG A 199 7.71 9.26 0.47
N SER A 200 8.93 8.84 0.14
CA SER A 200 10.08 8.79 1.06
C SER A 200 11.27 9.68 0.68
N GLY A 201 11.13 10.56 -0.33
CA GLY A 201 12.19 11.51 -0.73
C GLY A 201 12.24 11.79 -2.23
N PRO A 202 13.26 12.52 -2.73
CA PRO A 202 13.41 12.78 -4.15
C PRO A 202 13.79 11.53 -4.95
N LEU A 203 13.33 11.44 -6.20
CA LEU A 203 13.74 10.41 -7.18
C LEU A 203 15.10 10.76 -7.83
N THR A 204 16.14 10.93 -7.02
CA THR A 204 17.47 11.23 -7.57
C THR A 204 17.95 10.09 -8.46
N PRO A 205 18.69 10.37 -9.55
CA PRO A 205 19.19 9.31 -10.44
C PRO A 205 19.92 8.20 -9.69
N ARG A 206 20.87 8.56 -8.81
CA ARG A 206 21.64 7.61 -8.00
C ARG A 206 20.75 6.72 -7.14
N ALA A 207 19.75 7.29 -6.47
CA ALA A 207 18.85 6.51 -5.61
C ALA A 207 18.00 5.51 -6.42
N CYS A 208 17.52 5.93 -7.60
CA CYS A 208 16.84 5.03 -8.53
C CYS A 208 17.77 3.93 -9.04
N ASP A 209 18.99 4.26 -9.47
CA ASP A 209 19.96 3.31 -10.01
C ASP A 209 20.35 2.25 -8.96
N THR A 210 20.56 2.66 -7.71
CA THR A 210 20.78 1.73 -6.59
C THR A 210 19.58 0.81 -6.38
N SER A 211 18.35 1.34 -6.44
CA SER A 211 17.13 0.55 -6.25
C SER A 211 16.97 -0.52 -7.34
N PHE A 212 17.24 -0.18 -8.60
CA PHE A 212 17.22 -1.13 -9.72
C PHE A 212 18.33 -2.19 -9.61
N ALA A 213 19.53 -1.79 -9.19
CA ALA A 213 20.62 -2.74 -8.95
C ALA A 213 20.26 -3.74 -7.85
N TRP A 214 19.71 -3.26 -6.73
CA TRP A 214 19.23 -4.13 -5.65
C TRP A 214 18.13 -5.07 -6.12
N ALA A 215 17.16 -4.60 -6.92
CA ALA A 215 16.12 -5.47 -7.46
C ALA A 215 16.70 -6.60 -8.33
N ARG A 216 17.70 -6.31 -9.18
CA ARG A 216 18.36 -7.32 -10.03
C ARG A 216 19.05 -8.43 -9.23
N GLU A 217 19.57 -8.12 -8.05
CA GLU A 217 20.24 -9.09 -7.19
C GLU A 217 19.27 -9.79 -6.23
N PHE A 218 18.32 -9.04 -5.68
CA PHE A 218 17.42 -9.48 -4.62
C PHE A 218 16.47 -10.57 -5.09
N PHE A 219 15.74 -10.34 -6.18
CA PHE A 219 14.67 -11.27 -6.60
C PHE A 219 15.20 -12.64 -7.02
N PRO A 220 16.26 -12.77 -7.85
CA PRO A 220 16.83 -14.07 -8.18
C PRO A 220 17.39 -14.83 -6.96
N ARG A 221 17.88 -14.11 -5.95
CA ARG A 221 18.44 -14.71 -4.73
C ARG A 221 17.35 -15.24 -3.78
N HIS A 222 16.29 -14.47 -3.56
CA HIS A 222 15.28 -14.77 -2.55
C HIS A 222 14.02 -15.46 -3.11
N PHE A 223 13.80 -15.33 -4.41
CA PHE A 223 12.68 -15.92 -5.16
C PHE A 223 13.18 -16.59 -6.45
N PRO A 224 14.09 -17.59 -6.37
CA PRO A 224 14.73 -18.19 -7.55
C PRO A 224 13.74 -18.88 -8.51
N ASP A 225 12.59 -19.32 -8.01
CA ASP A 225 11.52 -19.94 -8.81
C ASP A 225 10.65 -18.90 -9.55
N GLU A 226 11.02 -17.63 -9.48
CA GLU A 226 10.33 -16.51 -10.10
C GLU A 226 11.22 -15.79 -11.10
N PRO A 227 11.15 -16.15 -12.38
CA PRO A 227 11.95 -15.48 -13.40
C PRO A 227 11.35 -14.11 -13.74
N TYR A 228 12.21 -13.10 -13.74
CA TYR A 228 11.86 -11.71 -14.04
C TYR A 228 12.68 -11.19 -15.22
N ASP A 229 12.00 -10.74 -16.27
CA ASP A 229 12.65 -10.20 -17.48
C ASP A 229 12.52 -8.68 -17.59
N GLU A 230 11.58 -8.09 -16.85
CA GLU A 230 11.30 -6.66 -16.91
C GLU A 230 10.81 -6.08 -15.58
N VAL A 231 10.90 -4.76 -15.48
CA VAL A 231 10.23 -3.95 -14.47
C VAL A 231 9.19 -3.12 -15.19
N THR A 232 7.95 -3.14 -14.70
CA THR A 232 6.86 -2.30 -15.21
C THR A 232 6.46 -1.25 -14.18
N CYS A 233 6.03 -0.08 -14.64
CA CYS A 233 5.50 0.98 -13.77
C CYS A 233 4.30 1.62 -14.45
N GLY A 234 3.20 1.76 -13.71
CA GLY A 234 2.03 2.56 -14.11
C GLY A 234 1.95 3.80 -13.23
N SER A 235 2.10 4.99 -13.80
CA SER A 235 2.08 6.23 -13.02
C SER A 235 1.85 7.48 -13.86
N TRP A 236 1.20 8.48 -13.28
CA TRP A 236 1.15 9.85 -13.80
C TRP A 236 2.55 10.47 -13.98
N LEU A 237 3.55 10.01 -13.21
CA LEU A 237 4.95 10.42 -13.36
C LEU A 237 5.56 10.03 -14.72
N LEU A 238 4.92 9.11 -15.45
CA LEU A 238 5.34 8.67 -16.77
C LEU A 238 4.64 9.42 -17.90
N ASP A 239 3.78 10.40 -17.62
CA ASP A 239 3.14 11.24 -18.63
C ASP A 239 4.16 12.15 -19.36
N PRO A 240 4.39 11.99 -20.68
CA PRO A 240 5.31 12.83 -21.45
C PRO A 240 4.97 14.32 -21.40
N THR A 241 3.70 14.65 -21.19
CA THR A 241 3.21 16.03 -21.08
C THR A 241 3.92 16.80 -19.96
N LEU A 242 4.44 16.11 -18.95
CA LEU A 242 5.25 16.72 -17.89
C LEU A 242 6.50 17.43 -18.43
N ALA A 243 7.05 17.00 -19.57
CA ALA A 243 8.23 17.59 -20.18
C ALA A 243 7.98 19.00 -20.74
N GLU A 244 6.74 19.38 -21.00
CA GLU A 244 6.37 20.72 -21.45
C GLU A 244 6.43 21.75 -20.32
N TYR A 245 6.36 21.29 -19.06
CA TYR A 245 6.24 22.17 -17.88
C TYR A 245 7.42 22.06 -16.91
N LEU A 246 8.14 20.94 -16.89
CA LEU A 246 9.23 20.69 -15.95
C LEU A 246 10.59 20.96 -16.59
N PRO A 247 11.59 21.47 -15.82
CA PRO A 247 12.97 21.54 -16.28
C PRO A 247 13.50 20.19 -16.75
N ALA A 248 14.27 20.19 -17.85
CA ALA A 248 14.82 18.97 -18.47
C ALA A 248 15.67 18.11 -17.51
N ASP A 249 16.29 18.76 -16.53
CA ASP A 249 17.12 18.16 -15.51
C ASP A 249 16.36 17.69 -14.26
N SER A 250 15.03 17.90 -14.19
CA SER A 250 14.20 17.46 -13.07
C SER A 250 14.27 15.95 -12.86
N ASN A 251 14.21 15.54 -11.59
CA ASN A 251 14.26 14.13 -11.20
C ASN A 251 13.13 13.30 -11.82
N ILE A 252 11.94 13.89 -12.00
CA ILE A 252 10.78 13.22 -12.62
C ILE A 252 11.09 12.88 -14.07
N LEU A 253 11.55 13.84 -14.88
CA LEU A 253 11.87 13.58 -16.28
C LEU A 253 13.08 12.65 -16.42
N ARG A 254 14.08 12.75 -15.53
CA ARG A 254 15.18 11.76 -15.49
C ARG A 254 14.66 10.35 -15.19
N PHE A 255 13.77 10.20 -14.21
CA PHE A 255 13.15 8.92 -13.87
C PHE A 255 12.35 8.36 -15.06
N GLN A 256 11.50 9.19 -15.67
CA GLN A 256 10.69 8.84 -16.84
C GLN A 256 11.53 8.33 -18.01
N ARG A 257 12.67 8.96 -18.32
CA ARG A 257 13.59 8.56 -19.41
C ARG A 257 14.19 7.16 -19.26
N ARG A 258 14.03 6.49 -18.11
CA ARG A 258 14.48 5.10 -17.92
C ARG A 258 13.54 4.10 -18.59
N PHE A 259 12.29 4.48 -18.86
CA PHE A 259 11.26 3.58 -19.32
C PHE A 259 11.05 3.69 -20.83
N GLU A 260 10.86 2.53 -21.48
CA GLU A 260 10.15 2.46 -22.74
C GLU A 260 8.65 2.60 -22.44
N LEU A 261 8.01 3.65 -22.96
CA LEU A 261 6.58 3.86 -22.74
C LEU A 261 5.75 2.94 -23.64
N LEU A 262 4.79 2.27 -23.03
CA LEU A 262 3.81 1.47 -23.74
C LEU A 262 2.71 2.37 -24.34
N PRO A 263 2.07 1.94 -25.44
CA PRO A 263 0.93 2.63 -26.01
C PRO A 263 -0.23 2.77 -25.02
N GLY A 264 -1.06 3.80 -25.26
CA GLY A 264 -2.24 4.08 -24.44
C GLY A 264 -1.95 4.90 -23.19
N GLY A 265 -2.95 5.05 -22.35
CA GLY A 265 -2.95 5.85 -21.14
C GLY A 265 -4.36 6.02 -20.62
N GLU A 266 -4.52 6.08 -19.30
CA GLU A 266 -5.81 6.28 -18.63
C GLU A 266 -5.81 7.66 -17.96
N ASP A 267 -6.99 8.21 -17.69
CA ASP A 267 -7.08 9.47 -16.94
C ASP A 267 -6.43 9.29 -15.56
N GLY A 268 -5.35 10.03 -15.33
CA GLY A 268 -4.56 10.04 -14.10
C GLY A 268 -4.71 11.33 -13.31
N THR A 269 -5.70 12.18 -13.66
CA THR A 269 -5.88 13.49 -13.02
C THR A 269 -6.14 13.37 -11.53
N GLU A 270 -6.96 12.40 -11.10
CA GLU A 270 -7.21 12.16 -9.68
C GLU A 270 -5.93 11.72 -8.95
N ASP A 271 -5.14 10.82 -9.53
CA ASP A 271 -3.88 10.39 -8.92
C ASP A 271 -2.89 11.56 -8.81
N PHE A 272 -2.80 12.39 -9.85
CA PHE A 272 -2.00 13.61 -9.81
C PHE A 272 -2.43 14.53 -8.65
N LEU A 273 -3.73 14.85 -8.54
CA LEU A 273 -4.26 15.69 -7.46
C LEU A 273 -4.01 15.08 -6.07
N ARG A 274 -4.26 13.77 -5.92
CA ARG A 274 -4.00 13.01 -4.71
C ARG A 274 -2.54 13.09 -4.27
N PHE A 275 -1.59 12.81 -5.17
CA PHE A 275 -0.18 12.71 -4.78
C PHE A 275 0.53 14.07 -4.71
N VAL A 276 0.17 15.02 -5.57
CA VAL A 276 0.82 16.34 -5.66
C VAL A 276 0.21 17.35 -4.68
N PHE A 277 -1.12 17.41 -4.58
CA PHE A 277 -1.82 18.35 -3.71
C PHE A 277 -2.25 17.72 -2.39
N GLY A 278 -2.54 16.41 -2.37
CA GLY A 278 -3.03 15.75 -1.16
C GLY A 278 -4.51 16.01 -0.92
N THR A 279 -5.30 16.18 -1.98
CA THR A 279 -6.74 16.44 -1.90
C THR A 279 -7.41 16.02 -3.21
N LEU A 280 -8.66 15.56 -3.10
CA LEU A 280 -9.57 15.34 -4.24
C LEU A 280 -10.84 16.20 -4.11
N ALA A 281 -11.07 16.81 -2.94
CA ALA A 281 -12.28 17.57 -2.65
C ALA A 281 -12.11 19.07 -2.89
N THR A 282 -10.86 19.57 -2.92
CA THR A 282 -10.59 20.99 -3.12
C THR A 282 -10.76 21.36 -4.59
N PRO A 283 -11.62 22.35 -4.92
CA PRO A 283 -11.77 22.85 -6.28
C PRO A 283 -10.45 23.34 -6.91
N LEU A 284 -10.31 23.20 -8.23
CA LEU A 284 -9.07 23.50 -8.97
C LEU A 284 -8.63 24.98 -8.86
N ASP A 285 -9.59 25.90 -8.78
CA ASP A 285 -9.38 27.34 -8.62
C ASP A 285 -8.94 27.73 -7.20
N GLU A 286 -9.25 26.91 -6.20
CA GLU A 286 -8.81 27.10 -4.81
C GLU A 286 -7.44 26.48 -4.50
N LEU A 287 -6.91 25.62 -5.39
CA LEU A 287 -5.61 24.99 -5.19
C LEU A 287 -4.47 26.01 -5.24
N THR A 288 -3.61 25.97 -4.21
CA THR A 288 -2.40 26.80 -4.12
C THR A 288 -1.15 26.02 -4.56
N ALA A 289 -0.33 26.63 -5.41
CA ALA A 289 0.90 26.01 -5.90
C ALA A 289 2.15 26.63 -5.27
N ARG A 290 2.94 25.81 -4.57
CA ARG A 290 4.18 26.22 -3.88
C ARG A 290 5.42 25.69 -4.60
N THR A 291 5.33 24.53 -5.25
CA THR A 291 6.44 23.91 -5.99
C THR A 291 6.31 24.11 -7.50
N SER A 292 7.41 23.91 -8.24
CA SER A 292 7.39 23.92 -9.71
C SER A 292 6.42 22.90 -10.28
N LEU A 293 6.40 21.68 -9.72
CA LEU A 293 5.46 20.62 -10.09
C LEU A 293 4.00 21.01 -9.86
N GLN A 294 3.68 21.67 -8.74
CA GLN A 294 2.33 22.14 -8.48
C GLN A 294 1.91 23.23 -9.48
N ARG A 295 2.81 24.16 -9.82
CA ARG A 295 2.54 25.20 -10.83
C ARG A 295 2.32 24.60 -12.22
N ALA A 296 3.18 23.67 -12.62
CA ALA A 296 3.04 22.88 -13.85
C ALA A 296 1.68 22.16 -13.90
N GLY A 297 1.34 21.47 -12.81
CA GLY A 297 0.07 20.78 -12.62
C GLY A 297 -1.15 21.65 -12.87
N LEU A 298 -1.24 22.79 -12.17
CA LEU A 298 -2.38 23.69 -12.29
C LEU A 298 -2.44 24.37 -13.65
N ALA A 299 -1.29 24.73 -14.24
CA ALA A 299 -1.26 25.35 -15.56
C ALA A 299 -1.86 24.41 -16.62
N HIS A 300 -1.46 23.14 -16.61
CA HIS A 300 -1.98 22.13 -17.53
C HIS A 300 -3.50 21.92 -17.36
N LEU A 301 -3.95 21.74 -16.11
CA LEU A 301 -5.37 21.50 -15.82
C LEU A 301 -6.25 22.71 -16.16
N ARG A 302 -5.78 23.94 -15.88
CA ARG A 302 -6.52 25.17 -16.22
C ARG A 302 -6.59 25.43 -17.73
N ALA A 303 -5.66 24.89 -18.50
CA ALA A 303 -5.72 24.91 -19.96
C ALA A 303 -6.68 23.84 -20.54
N GLY A 304 -7.42 23.12 -19.70
CA GLY A 304 -8.33 22.04 -20.11
C GLY A 304 -7.62 20.70 -20.37
N GLY A 305 -6.33 20.61 -20.07
CA GLY A 305 -5.55 19.38 -20.15
C GLY A 305 -5.93 18.37 -19.08
N ARG A 306 -5.45 17.15 -19.24
CA ARG A 306 -5.62 16.04 -18.29
C ARG A 306 -4.29 15.33 -18.13
N TRP A 307 -3.97 14.96 -16.90
CA TRP A 307 -2.82 14.09 -16.65
C TRP A 307 -3.19 12.66 -16.93
N LEU A 308 -2.25 11.89 -17.48
CA LEU A 308 -2.46 10.50 -17.83
C LEU A 308 -1.61 9.58 -16.96
N ASN A 309 -2.23 8.52 -16.45
CA ASN A 309 -1.49 7.36 -15.98
C ASN A 309 -0.94 6.61 -17.19
N ARG A 310 0.39 6.64 -17.36
CA ARG A 310 1.09 5.93 -18.44
C ARG A 310 1.77 4.69 -17.88
N LYS A 311 1.89 3.67 -18.73
CA LYS A 311 2.64 2.45 -18.44
C LYS A 311 3.98 2.49 -19.13
N GLY A 312 5.04 2.16 -18.42
CA GLY A 312 6.38 2.02 -18.96
C GLY A 312 7.03 0.72 -18.50
N ARG A 313 7.99 0.23 -19.28
CA ARG A 313 8.79 -0.94 -18.95
C ARG A 313 10.29 -0.67 -19.03
N ILE A 314 11.06 -1.46 -18.29
CA ILE A 314 12.51 -1.52 -18.32
C ILE A 314 12.89 -2.99 -18.44
N ALA A 315 13.67 -3.36 -19.46
CA ALA A 315 14.22 -4.70 -19.55
C ALA A 315 15.23 -4.94 -18.41
N LEU A 316 15.08 -6.04 -17.66
CA LEU A 316 16.07 -6.51 -16.71
C LEU A 316 17.17 -7.32 -17.41
N ASN A 317 16.82 -7.96 -18.53
CA ASN A 317 17.74 -8.71 -19.37
C ASN A 317 18.28 -7.81 -20.50
N GLY A 318 19.34 -7.08 -20.20
CA GLY A 318 20.12 -6.27 -21.14
C GLY A 318 21.39 -5.81 -20.44
N ARG A 319 22.56 -5.94 -21.10
CA ARG A 319 23.80 -5.33 -20.58
C ARG A 319 23.59 -3.82 -20.44
N PRO A 320 24.21 -3.19 -19.43
CA PRO A 320 24.08 -1.75 -19.18
C PRO A 320 24.39 -0.88 -20.38
#